data_AF-Q2SKB8-F1
#
_entry.id   AF-Q2SKB8-F1
#
_cell.length_a   1.000
_cell.length_b   1.000
_cell.length_c   1.000
_cell.angle_alpha   90.00
_cell.angle_beta   90.00
_cell.angle_gamma   90.00
#
_symmetry.space_group_name_H-M   'P 1'
#
loop_
_entity.id
_entity.type
_entity.pdbx_description
1 polymer ?
#
loop_
_entity_poly.entity_id
_entity_poly.type
_entity_poly.pdbx_seq_one_letter_code
_entity_poly.pdbx_strand_id
1 'polypeptide(L)'
;MIDPQGGGTLYAYDAVGNRESVTQANGQTTAYVYDALNRLTRQTTTDAAGNVIADYRYTLHSTGRREQIEELHNGRVSTYTYDALYRLTHDVISDPVNGDYNAEYRFDNVGNRIYSIIDGVHTTYSYDDNDRLTQQGGVTYAYDANGNTLTETEDGLVTVRYTYSAKNKLLAVTKAGETTSFGYNLDGIRTRKAGSGATTDFIVDQNRNYAQVLQEVVNGAKQVSYVYGDDLLSQARAGDVSYYVYDGQGSVRSLTSQTGVQTDSYHYDAFGILLHSEGDTPNSYLYTGEQYDASLDQYYLRARYYDQNQGRFTQMDTWLGKECTPITLNKYIYANSDPVRFVDPSGYFGLAEIGAALNIRGIQSTSAQASFRVTVKKIGKELACIAIEETVTNLIMQQLTGGVYILADNGAGYVGRTNDFDRRMQEHTRSGKRKVEKVLALFHMEMDRNEQRLVEQFFMDLFREANQPLTNTNNSIARNPTSRNSRNLRRMMDRLDFCD
;
A
#
# COMPACT_ATOMS: atom_id res chain seq x y z
N MET A 1 -15.37 10.14 15.67
CA MET A 1 -14.91 11.41 15.09
C MET A 1 -16.10 12.34 14.94
N ILE A 2 -15.95 13.63 15.18
CA ILE A 2 -16.94 14.64 14.81
C ILE A 2 -16.33 15.51 13.70
N ASP A 3 -17.05 15.68 12.59
CA ASP A 3 -16.62 16.52 11.48
C ASP A 3 -16.82 18.02 11.79
N PRO A 4 -16.24 18.94 10.99
CA PRO A 4 -16.41 20.38 11.21
C PRO A 4 -17.85 20.89 11.11
N GLN A 5 -18.77 20.10 10.53
CA GLN A 5 -20.20 20.38 10.42
C GLN A 5 -21.00 19.82 11.60
N GLY A 6 -20.35 19.12 12.55
CA GLY A 6 -20.97 18.51 13.72
C GLY A 6 -21.48 17.08 13.50
N GLY A 7 -21.27 16.51 12.31
CA GLY A 7 -21.62 15.14 11.97
C GLY A 7 -20.69 14.12 12.62
N GLY A 8 -21.26 13.06 13.18
CA GLY A 8 -20.49 12.00 13.85
C GLY A 8 -20.16 10.84 12.91
N THR A 9 -18.89 10.43 12.88
CA THR A 9 -18.48 9.12 12.31
C THR A 9 -18.01 8.19 13.42
N LEU A 10 -18.59 7.00 13.47
CA LEU A 10 -18.31 5.96 14.44
C LEU A 10 -17.58 4.79 13.78
N TYR A 11 -16.60 4.24 14.48
CA TYR A 11 -15.85 3.07 14.06
C TYR A 11 -16.00 1.99 15.13
N ALA A 12 -16.28 0.77 14.71
CA ALA A 12 -16.33 -0.40 15.59
C ALA A 12 -15.29 -1.43 15.15
N TYR A 13 -14.83 -2.20 16.12
CA TYR A 13 -13.62 -2.99 16.02
C TYR A 13 -13.74 -4.30 16.78
N ASP A 14 -13.23 -5.38 16.19
CA ASP A 14 -13.15 -6.68 16.85
C ASP A 14 -11.98 -6.72 17.86
N ALA A 15 -11.87 -7.84 18.57
CA ALA A 15 -10.87 -8.02 19.63
C ALA A 15 -9.42 -8.08 19.13
N VAL A 16 -9.19 -8.40 17.84
CA VAL A 16 -7.85 -8.47 17.22
C VAL A 16 -7.51 -7.20 16.43
N GLY A 17 -8.47 -6.30 16.33
CA GLY A 17 -8.33 -4.97 15.80
C GLY A 17 -8.73 -4.80 14.33
N ASN A 18 -9.48 -5.74 13.76
CA ASN A 18 -10.11 -5.51 12.47
C ASN A 18 -11.33 -4.59 12.64
N ARG A 19 -11.63 -3.79 11.63
CA ARG A 19 -12.83 -2.94 11.60
C ARG A 19 -14.06 -3.77 11.36
N GLU A 20 -14.96 -3.82 12.34
CA GLU A 20 -16.25 -4.47 12.18
C GLU A 20 -17.23 -3.55 11.44
N SER A 21 -17.19 -2.23 11.71
CA SER A 21 -18.06 -1.29 11.00
C SER A 21 -17.56 0.16 10.99
N VAL A 22 -18.10 0.93 10.05
CA VAL A 22 -18.06 2.40 10.00
C VAL A 22 -19.48 2.90 9.83
N THR A 23 -19.94 3.78 10.70
CA THR A 23 -21.19 4.54 10.51
C THR A 23 -20.83 5.99 10.27
N GLN A 24 -21.15 6.51 9.08
CA GLN A 24 -20.85 7.89 8.70
C GLN A 24 -21.95 8.86 9.17
N ALA A 25 -21.71 10.16 9.04
CA ALA A 25 -22.60 11.19 9.58
C ALA A 25 -23.99 11.25 8.93
N ASN A 26 -24.17 10.74 7.69
CA ASN A 26 -25.50 10.59 7.07
C ASN A 26 -26.24 9.32 7.53
N GLY A 27 -25.67 8.55 8.48
CA GLY A 27 -26.24 7.31 8.99
C GLY A 27 -25.95 6.07 8.14
N GLN A 28 -25.31 6.21 6.97
CA GLN A 28 -24.88 5.04 6.22
C GLN A 28 -23.86 4.22 7.02
N THR A 29 -23.99 2.91 6.99
CA THR A 29 -23.14 2.00 7.75
C THR A 29 -22.52 0.97 6.83
N THR A 30 -21.19 0.86 6.85
CA THR A 30 -20.44 -0.21 6.20
C THR A 30 -20.00 -1.22 7.25
N ALA A 31 -20.38 -2.48 7.07
CA ALA A 31 -19.97 -3.60 7.90
C ALA A 31 -18.97 -4.50 7.14
N TYR A 32 -18.03 -5.09 7.87
CA TYR A 32 -16.98 -5.92 7.31
C TYR A 32 -16.92 -7.28 8.01
N VAL A 33 -16.57 -8.33 7.27
CA VAL A 33 -16.42 -9.70 7.80
C VAL A 33 -15.11 -10.29 7.34
N TYR A 34 -14.43 -10.96 8.26
CA TYR A 34 -13.11 -11.57 8.06
C TYR A 34 -13.18 -13.10 8.20
N ASP A 35 -12.25 -13.78 7.55
CA ASP A 35 -11.98 -15.18 7.85
C ASP A 35 -11.08 -15.36 9.09
N ALA A 36 -10.80 -16.61 9.46
CA ALA A 36 -9.95 -16.95 10.60
C ALA A 36 -8.48 -16.48 10.47
N LEU A 37 -8.06 -16.02 9.29
CA LEU A 37 -6.74 -15.45 9.02
C LEU A 37 -6.77 -13.90 8.98
N ASN A 38 -7.87 -13.28 9.43
CA ASN A 38 -8.10 -11.84 9.41
C ASN A 38 -8.11 -11.23 8.00
N ARG A 39 -8.53 -12.00 7.00
CA ARG A 39 -8.64 -11.52 5.61
C ARG A 39 -10.09 -11.14 5.32
N LEU A 40 -10.30 -9.96 4.72
CA LEU A 40 -11.62 -9.45 4.38
C LEU A 40 -12.30 -10.38 3.35
N THR A 41 -13.47 -10.92 3.71
CA THR A 41 -14.27 -11.83 2.86
C THR A 41 -15.61 -11.23 2.45
N ARG A 42 -16.12 -10.25 3.19
CA ARG A 42 -17.35 -9.53 2.85
C ARG A 42 -17.29 -8.09 3.32
N GLN A 43 -17.87 -7.20 2.52
CA GLN A 43 -18.16 -5.82 2.87
C GLN A 43 -19.58 -5.47 2.42
N THR A 44 -20.39 -4.89 3.31
CA THR A 44 -21.77 -4.48 3.00
C THR A 44 -22.04 -3.08 3.53
N THR A 45 -22.47 -2.17 2.67
CA THR A 45 -22.88 -0.81 3.02
C THR A 45 -24.39 -0.69 2.90
N THR A 46 -25.04 -0.16 3.95
CA THR A 46 -26.47 0.16 3.96
C THR A 46 -26.71 1.62 4.26
N ASP A 47 -27.85 2.15 3.81
CA ASP A 47 -28.34 3.45 4.27
C ASP A 47 -28.81 3.40 5.74
N ALA A 48 -29.28 4.53 6.26
CA ALA A 48 -29.78 4.63 7.63
C ALA A 48 -31.07 3.83 7.88
N ALA A 49 -31.82 3.47 6.83
CA ALA A 49 -33.02 2.64 6.90
C ALA A 49 -32.71 1.13 6.78
N GLY A 50 -31.45 0.76 6.50
CA GLY A 50 -31.01 -0.62 6.33
C GLY A 50 -31.11 -1.15 4.90
N ASN A 51 -31.40 -0.30 3.91
CA ASN A 51 -31.38 -0.72 2.50
C ASN A 51 -29.93 -0.88 2.04
N VAL A 52 -29.65 -1.94 1.27
CA VAL A 52 -28.31 -2.21 0.74
C VAL A 52 -27.98 -1.21 -0.36
N ILE A 53 -26.84 -0.53 -0.20
CA ILE A 53 -26.23 0.36 -1.20
C ILE A 53 -25.16 -0.42 -1.97
N ALA A 54 -24.31 -1.16 -1.24
CA ALA A 54 -23.26 -1.98 -1.83
C ALA A 54 -23.07 -3.27 -1.03
N ASP A 55 -22.83 -4.38 -1.71
CA ASP A 55 -22.50 -5.67 -1.09
C ASP A 55 -21.46 -6.38 -1.96
N TYR A 56 -20.29 -6.65 -1.37
CA TYR A 56 -19.13 -7.29 -1.99
C TYR A 56 -18.79 -8.59 -1.27
N ARG A 57 -18.58 -9.66 -2.04
CA ARG A 57 -18.05 -10.95 -1.56
C ARG A 57 -16.73 -11.26 -2.22
N TYR A 58 -15.75 -11.66 -1.42
CA TYR A 58 -14.40 -11.93 -1.88
C TYR A 58 -14.07 -13.40 -1.74
N THR A 59 -13.76 -14.03 -2.87
CA THR A 59 -13.14 -15.36 -2.90
C THR A 59 -11.63 -15.17 -2.87
N LEU A 60 -10.97 -15.81 -1.89
CA LEU A 60 -9.54 -15.67 -1.67
C LEU A 60 -8.80 -16.99 -1.88
N HIS A 61 -7.71 -16.93 -2.63
CA HIS A 61 -6.72 -18.01 -2.67
C HIS A 61 -6.10 -18.25 -1.28
N SER A 62 -5.45 -19.40 -1.09
CA SER A 62 -4.72 -19.72 0.15
C SER A 62 -3.65 -18.68 0.52
N THR A 63 -3.03 -18.03 -0.47
CA THR A 63 -2.07 -16.93 -0.27
C THR A 63 -2.72 -15.58 0.07
N GLY A 64 -4.06 -15.51 0.11
CA GLY A 64 -4.84 -14.30 0.37
C GLY A 64 -5.01 -13.38 -0.84
N ARG A 65 -4.72 -13.84 -2.07
CA ARG A 65 -5.06 -13.11 -3.30
C ARG A 65 -6.54 -13.23 -3.58
N ARG A 66 -7.16 -12.17 -4.09
CA ARG A 66 -8.55 -12.25 -4.52
C ARG A 66 -8.59 -12.96 -5.86
N GLU A 67 -9.37 -14.03 -5.93
CA GLU A 67 -9.65 -14.74 -7.18
C GLU A 67 -10.97 -14.27 -7.78
N GLN A 68 -11.88 -13.76 -6.95
CA GLN A 68 -13.17 -13.26 -7.41
C GLN A 68 -13.75 -12.19 -6.48
N ILE A 69 -14.54 -11.29 -7.08
CA ILE A 69 -15.43 -10.35 -6.41
C ILE A 69 -16.84 -10.57 -6.95
N GLU A 70 -17.80 -10.85 -6.07
CA GLU A 70 -19.24 -10.80 -6.40
C GLU A 70 -19.85 -9.52 -5.82
N GLU A 71 -20.45 -8.70 -6.68
CA GLU A 71 -21.17 -7.48 -6.32
C GLU A 71 -22.68 -7.79 -6.24
N LEU A 72 -23.15 -8.34 -5.12
CA LEU A 72 -24.52 -8.85 -5.00
C LEU A 72 -25.62 -7.79 -5.18
N HIS A 73 -25.27 -6.53 -5.01
CA HIS A 73 -26.18 -5.38 -5.13
C HIS A 73 -26.52 -5.02 -6.58
N ASN A 74 -25.67 -5.38 -7.55
CA ASN A 74 -25.87 -5.08 -8.98
C ASN A 74 -25.69 -6.32 -9.90
N GLY A 75 -25.23 -7.46 -9.35
CA GLY A 75 -25.02 -8.70 -10.08
C GLY A 75 -23.71 -8.79 -10.85
N ARG A 76 -22.82 -7.79 -10.73
CA ARG A 76 -21.51 -7.78 -11.38
C ARG A 76 -20.56 -8.79 -10.71
N VAL A 77 -19.78 -9.52 -11.51
CA VAL A 77 -18.81 -10.49 -11.01
C VAL A 77 -17.47 -10.28 -11.70
N SER A 78 -16.39 -10.09 -10.93
CA SER A 78 -15.02 -9.98 -11.45
C SER A 78 -14.21 -11.20 -11.04
N THR A 79 -13.51 -11.84 -11.98
CA THR A 79 -12.68 -13.04 -11.75
C THR A 79 -11.25 -12.78 -12.22
N TYR A 80 -10.27 -13.12 -11.38
CA TYR A 80 -8.86 -12.82 -11.59
C TYR A 80 -8.03 -14.10 -11.68
N THR A 81 -7.14 -14.15 -12.68
CA THR A 81 -6.16 -15.25 -12.81
C THR A 81 -4.74 -14.70 -12.81
N TYR A 82 -3.82 -15.44 -12.20
CA TYR A 82 -2.43 -15.03 -12.00
C TYR A 82 -1.45 -16.04 -12.61
N ASP A 83 -0.26 -15.58 -12.96
CA ASP A 83 0.85 -16.47 -13.29
C ASP A 83 1.58 -17.00 -12.04
N ALA A 84 2.62 -17.82 -12.23
CA ALA A 84 3.40 -18.41 -11.15
C ALA A 84 4.22 -17.39 -10.33
N LEU A 85 4.43 -16.17 -10.85
CA LEU A 85 5.03 -15.05 -10.13
C LEU A 85 3.97 -14.16 -9.49
N TYR A 86 2.71 -14.57 -9.58
CA TYR A 86 1.53 -13.89 -9.07
C TYR A 86 1.24 -12.53 -9.70
N ARG A 87 1.57 -12.37 -10.98
CA ARG A 87 1.17 -11.20 -11.76
C ARG A 87 -0.20 -11.47 -12.38
N LEU A 88 -1.05 -10.45 -12.46
CA LEU A 88 -2.41 -10.55 -12.98
C LEU A 88 -2.38 -10.80 -14.49
N THR A 89 -2.82 -11.99 -14.91
CA THR A 89 -2.88 -12.40 -16.31
C THR A 89 -4.26 -12.30 -16.92
N HIS A 90 -5.33 -12.38 -16.13
CA HIS A 90 -6.70 -12.22 -16.62
C HIS A 90 -7.54 -11.41 -15.66
N ASP A 91 -8.37 -10.53 -16.20
CA ASP A 91 -9.46 -9.85 -15.52
C ASP A 91 -10.73 -10.05 -16.35
N VAL A 92 -11.64 -10.88 -15.84
CA VAL A 92 -12.90 -11.23 -16.50
C VAL A 92 -14.04 -10.70 -15.66
N ILE A 93 -14.79 -9.76 -16.22
CA ILE A 93 -15.90 -9.09 -15.56
C ILE A 93 -17.18 -9.44 -16.32
N SER A 94 -18.16 -10.02 -15.63
CA SER A 94 -19.53 -10.05 -16.13
C SER A 94 -20.34 -8.94 -15.47
N ASP A 95 -20.96 -8.09 -16.28
CA ASP A 95 -21.82 -6.98 -15.82
C ASP A 95 -23.16 -7.06 -16.56
N PRO A 96 -24.26 -7.42 -15.86
CA PRO A 96 -25.56 -7.66 -16.49
C PRO A 96 -26.22 -6.38 -17.04
N VAL A 97 -25.70 -5.20 -16.71
CA VAL A 97 -26.28 -3.90 -17.09
C VAL A 97 -25.40 -3.20 -18.13
N ASN A 98 -24.09 -3.14 -17.89
CA ASN A 98 -23.17 -2.32 -18.70
C ASN A 98 -22.37 -3.14 -19.74
N GLY A 99 -22.47 -4.46 -19.69
CA GLY A 99 -21.78 -5.38 -20.60
C GLY A 99 -20.50 -5.95 -20.00
N ASP A 100 -20.16 -7.15 -20.44
CA ASP A 100 -18.98 -7.87 -19.98
C ASP A 100 -17.68 -7.19 -20.44
N TYR A 101 -16.61 -7.39 -19.67
CA TYR A 101 -15.26 -6.97 -19.99
C TYR A 101 -14.30 -8.16 -19.81
N ASN A 102 -13.40 -8.34 -20.76
CA ASN A 102 -12.43 -9.43 -20.73
C ASN A 102 -11.04 -8.93 -21.13
N ALA A 103 -10.09 -9.02 -20.19
CA ALA A 103 -8.70 -8.68 -20.43
C ALA A 103 -7.77 -9.87 -20.15
N GLU A 104 -6.81 -10.06 -21.07
CA GLU A 104 -5.66 -10.94 -20.92
C GLU A 104 -4.37 -10.11 -20.97
N TYR A 105 -3.40 -10.44 -20.12
CA TYR A 105 -2.10 -9.78 -20.04
C TYR A 105 -0.95 -10.79 -20.08
N ARG A 106 0.13 -10.43 -20.77
CA ARG A 106 1.38 -11.18 -20.78
C ARG A 106 2.53 -10.26 -20.41
N PHE A 107 3.46 -10.78 -19.63
CA PHE A 107 4.60 -10.01 -19.12
C PHE A 107 5.92 -10.66 -19.52
N ASP A 108 6.96 -9.84 -19.65
CA ASP A 108 8.35 -10.32 -19.71
C ASP A 108 8.84 -10.81 -18.33
N ASN A 109 10.11 -11.16 -18.20
CA ASN A 109 10.66 -11.68 -16.93
C ASN A 109 10.77 -10.62 -15.82
N VAL A 110 10.84 -9.33 -16.17
CA VAL A 110 10.99 -8.22 -15.22
C VAL A 110 9.66 -7.54 -14.91
N GLY A 111 8.57 -8.03 -15.49
CA GLY A 111 7.19 -7.64 -15.17
C GLY A 111 6.61 -6.56 -16.08
N ASN A 112 7.29 -6.17 -17.16
CA ASN A 112 6.72 -5.28 -18.15
C ASN A 112 5.62 -6.02 -18.92
N ARG A 113 4.46 -5.39 -19.14
CA ARG A 113 3.37 -5.95 -19.95
C ARG A 113 3.80 -5.91 -21.42
N ILE A 114 4.06 -7.05 -22.04
CA ILE A 114 4.49 -7.13 -23.46
C ILE A 114 3.33 -7.32 -24.43
N TYR A 115 2.17 -7.76 -23.92
CA TYR A 115 1.00 -8.01 -24.73
C TYR A 115 -0.28 -7.92 -23.90
N SER A 116 -1.36 -7.48 -24.54
CA SER A 116 -2.71 -7.61 -24.00
C SER A 116 -3.74 -7.96 -25.08
N ILE A 117 -4.84 -8.57 -24.62
CA ILE A 117 -6.07 -8.72 -25.39
C ILE A 117 -7.18 -8.15 -24.51
N ILE A 118 -7.84 -7.08 -24.93
CA ILE A 118 -8.94 -6.46 -24.19
C ILE A 118 -10.15 -6.41 -25.11
N ASP A 119 -11.20 -7.15 -24.77
CA ASP A 119 -12.42 -7.29 -25.58
C ASP A 119 -12.14 -7.61 -27.07
N GLY A 120 -11.15 -8.49 -27.29
CA GLY A 120 -10.69 -8.91 -28.62
C GLY A 120 -9.71 -7.95 -29.30
N VAL A 121 -9.41 -6.80 -28.71
CA VAL A 121 -8.39 -5.85 -29.22
C VAL A 121 -7.01 -6.28 -28.74
N HIS A 122 -6.15 -6.63 -29.69
CA HIS A 122 -4.78 -7.06 -29.43
C HIS A 122 -3.82 -5.86 -29.41
N THR A 123 -3.05 -5.71 -28.33
CA THR A 123 -2.06 -4.64 -28.20
C THR A 123 -0.68 -5.21 -27.84
N THR A 124 0.34 -4.78 -28.58
CA THR A 124 1.75 -5.09 -28.30
C THR A 124 2.43 -3.93 -27.61
N TYR A 125 3.38 -4.24 -26.74
CA TYR A 125 4.16 -3.24 -26.00
C TYR A 125 5.65 -3.52 -26.17
N SER A 126 6.44 -2.47 -26.37
CA SER A 126 7.89 -2.55 -26.53
C SER A 126 8.57 -1.68 -25.47
N TYR A 127 9.73 -2.13 -25.01
CA TYR A 127 10.50 -1.48 -23.96
C TYR A 127 11.97 -1.33 -24.39
N ASP A 128 12.68 -0.37 -23.81
CA ASP A 128 14.13 -0.30 -23.89
C ASP A 128 14.82 -0.99 -22.71
N ASP A 129 16.15 -1.02 -22.72
CA ASP A 129 16.98 -1.69 -21.70
C ASP A 129 16.81 -1.13 -20.28
N ASN A 130 16.16 0.02 -20.11
CA ASN A 130 15.86 0.63 -18.81
C ASN A 130 14.39 0.45 -18.41
N ASP A 131 13.71 -0.55 -19.00
CA ASP A 131 12.29 -0.83 -18.82
C ASP A 131 11.38 0.36 -19.21
N ARG A 132 11.81 1.28 -20.08
CA ARG A 132 10.94 2.40 -20.49
C ARG A 132 10.05 1.95 -21.65
N LEU A 133 8.74 2.13 -21.53
CA LEU A 133 7.76 1.78 -22.57
C LEU A 133 8.01 2.66 -23.79
N THR A 134 8.55 2.10 -24.87
CA THR A 134 8.85 2.85 -26.10
C THR A 134 7.70 2.83 -27.10
N GLN A 135 6.83 1.81 -27.03
CA GLN A 135 5.66 1.68 -27.91
C GLN A 135 4.52 0.91 -27.24
N GLN A 136 3.28 1.37 -27.44
CA GLN A 136 2.03 0.68 -27.12
C GLN A 136 1.11 0.76 -28.34
N GLY A 137 0.89 -0.37 -29.02
CA GLY A 137 0.13 -0.38 -30.27
C GLY A 137 0.71 0.62 -31.29
N GLY A 138 -0.11 1.58 -31.72
CA GLY A 138 0.28 2.65 -32.64
C GLY A 138 0.97 3.86 -32.00
N VAL A 139 1.01 3.94 -30.67
CA VAL A 139 1.57 5.08 -29.92
C VAL A 139 3.01 4.81 -29.55
N THR A 140 3.89 5.80 -29.74
CA THR A 140 5.30 5.77 -29.36
C THR A 140 5.61 6.81 -28.30
N TYR A 141 6.58 6.51 -27.45
CA TYR A 141 6.93 7.34 -26.29
C TYR A 141 8.39 7.73 -26.31
N ALA A 142 8.67 8.98 -25.95
CA ALA A 142 10.03 9.46 -25.72
C ALA A 142 10.23 9.80 -24.24
N TYR A 143 11.48 9.74 -23.77
CA TYR A 143 11.83 9.97 -22.36
C TYR A 143 12.98 10.94 -22.24
N ASP A 144 13.01 11.68 -21.13
CA ASP A 144 14.19 12.43 -20.75
C ASP A 144 15.29 11.50 -20.16
N ALA A 145 16.45 12.09 -19.86
CA ALA A 145 17.58 11.36 -19.29
C ALA A 145 17.32 10.84 -17.86
N ASN A 146 16.32 11.39 -17.16
CA ASN A 146 15.92 10.94 -15.83
C ASN A 146 14.80 9.88 -15.88
N GLY A 147 14.38 9.47 -17.08
CA GLY A 147 13.34 8.45 -17.26
C GLY A 147 11.91 8.96 -17.09
N ASN A 148 11.66 10.26 -17.22
CA ASN A 148 10.30 10.80 -17.29
C ASN A 148 9.80 10.79 -18.74
N THR A 149 8.54 10.39 -18.97
CA THR A 149 7.91 10.40 -20.30
C THR A 149 7.80 11.85 -20.83
N LEU A 150 8.47 12.19 -21.93
CA LEU A 150 8.44 13.52 -22.56
C LEU A 150 7.28 13.71 -23.53
N THR A 151 6.99 12.70 -24.36
CA THR A 151 6.00 12.82 -25.44
C THR A 151 5.30 11.51 -25.71
N GLU A 152 4.05 11.62 -26.13
CA GLU A 152 3.30 10.55 -26.79
C GLU A 152 3.11 10.95 -28.25
N THR A 153 3.39 10.03 -29.16
CA THR A 153 3.31 10.25 -30.61
C THR A 153 2.49 9.16 -31.26
N GLU A 154 1.39 9.55 -31.89
CA GLU A 154 0.47 8.68 -32.60
C GLU A 154 0.41 9.13 -34.07
N ASP A 155 0.49 8.20 -35.02
CA ASP A 155 0.51 8.47 -36.46
C ASP A 155 1.57 9.52 -36.88
N GLY A 156 2.71 9.54 -36.20
CA GLY A 156 3.81 10.48 -36.44
C GLY A 156 3.56 11.90 -35.92
N LEU A 157 2.44 12.16 -35.25
CA LEU A 157 2.11 13.44 -34.63
C LEU A 157 2.27 13.36 -33.11
N VAL A 158 2.95 14.34 -32.52
CA VAL A 158 3.03 14.45 -31.05
C VAL A 158 1.67 14.88 -30.51
N THR A 159 0.95 13.95 -29.88
CA THR A 159 -0.39 14.16 -29.32
C THR A 159 -0.34 14.70 -27.89
N VAL A 160 0.71 14.34 -27.14
CA VAL A 160 0.93 14.80 -25.77
C VAL A 160 2.39 15.22 -25.56
N ARG A 161 2.59 16.34 -24.84
CA ARG A 161 3.91 16.79 -24.38
C ARG A 161 3.90 17.01 -22.88
N TYR A 162 4.89 16.47 -22.19
CA TYR A 162 5.09 16.66 -20.77
C TYR A 162 6.37 17.47 -20.52
N THR A 163 6.36 18.28 -19.48
CA THR A 163 7.52 19.07 -19.05
C THR A 163 7.78 18.81 -17.57
N TYR A 164 9.05 18.61 -17.20
CA TYR A 164 9.45 18.26 -15.85
C TYR A 164 10.46 19.27 -15.30
N SER A 165 10.46 19.42 -13.98
CA SER A 165 11.55 20.07 -13.27
C SER A 165 12.77 19.15 -13.14
N ALA A 166 13.91 19.72 -12.78
CA ALA A 166 15.14 18.96 -12.51
C ALA A 166 15.00 17.93 -11.35
N LYS A 167 13.94 18.02 -10.54
CA LYS A 167 13.61 17.07 -9.46
C LYS A 167 12.50 16.08 -9.87
N ASN A 168 12.32 15.84 -11.17
CA ASN A 168 11.34 14.90 -11.74
C ASN A 168 9.87 15.19 -11.39
N LYS A 169 9.54 16.45 -11.08
CA LYS A 169 8.13 16.87 -10.89
C LYS A 169 7.54 17.37 -12.18
N LEU A 170 6.38 16.82 -12.58
CA LEU A 170 5.64 17.20 -13.77
C LEU A 170 5.14 18.64 -13.64
N LEU A 171 5.70 19.58 -14.41
CA LEU A 171 5.38 21.01 -14.39
C LEU A 171 4.21 21.36 -15.31
N ALA A 172 4.10 20.72 -16.47
CA ALA A 172 2.98 20.92 -17.37
C ALA A 172 2.79 19.75 -18.34
N VAL A 173 1.56 19.58 -18.79
CA VAL A 173 1.15 18.74 -19.91
C VAL A 173 0.46 19.60 -20.96
N THR A 174 0.75 19.34 -22.23
CA THR A 174 -0.01 19.86 -23.37
C THR A 174 -0.62 18.68 -24.11
N LYS A 175 -1.96 18.59 -24.12
CA LYS A 175 -2.74 17.53 -24.78
C LYS A 175 -3.82 18.17 -25.64
N ALA A 176 -3.95 17.76 -26.90
CA ALA A 176 -4.90 18.34 -27.85
C ALA A 176 -4.85 19.89 -27.97
N GLY A 177 -3.65 20.48 -27.84
CA GLY A 177 -3.44 21.93 -27.89
C GLY A 177 -3.71 22.69 -26.59
N GLU A 178 -4.33 22.05 -25.59
CA GLU A 178 -4.59 22.63 -24.28
C GLU A 178 -3.43 22.35 -23.32
N THR A 179 -3.01 23.36 -22.55
CA THR A 179 -1.92 23.22 -21.57
C THR A 179 -2.45 23.31 -20.15
N THR A 180 -2.13 22.29 -19.35
CA THR A 180 -2.33 22.28 -17.91
C THR A 180 -0.98 22.28 -17.21
N SER A 181 -0.82 23.12 -16.19
CA SER A 181 0.39 23.27 -15.38
C SER A 181 0.15 22.90 -13.92
N PHE A 182 1.21 22.50 -13.23
CA PHE A 182 1.17 22.03 -11.85
C PHE A 182 2.25 22.72 -11.01
N GLY A 183 1.88 23.09 -9.79
CA GLY A 183 2.77 23.66 -8.79
C GLY A 183 2.94 22.73 -7.59
N TYR A 184 4.14 22.74 -7.00
CA TYR A 184 4.51 21.88 -5.88
C TYR A 184 5.12 22.69 -4.75
N ASN A 185 4.97 22.21 -3.52
CA ASN A 185 5.69 22.73 -2.37
C ASN A 185 7.16 22.23 -2.34
N LEU A 186 7.92 22.62 -1.31
CA LEU A 186 9.33 22.22 -1.16
C LEU A 186 9.53 20.71 -0.96
N ASP A 187 8.53 20.03 -0.42
CA ASP A 187 8.50 18.58 -0.20
C ASP A 187 8.06 17.81 -1.47
N GLY A 188 7.77 18.52 -2.56
CA GLY A 188 7.39 17.92 -3.83
C GLY A 188 5.95 17.41 -3.89
N ILE A 189 5.08 17.88 -2.99
CA ILE A 189 3.63 17.63 -2.99
C ILE A 189 2.93 18.69 -3.83
N ARG A 190 1.99 18.26 -4.68
CA ARG A 190 1.23 19.14 -5.56
C ARG A 190 0.30 20.03 -4.75
N THR A 191 0.44 21.34 -4.92
CA THR A 191 -0.36 22.37 -4.25
C THR A 191 -1.12 23.25 -5.21
N ARG A 192 -0.89 23.12 -6.52
CA ARG A 192 -1.59 23.90 -7.55
C ARG A 192 -1.76 23.11 -8.84
N LYS A 193 -2.89 23.34 -9.51
CA LYS A 193 -3.16 22.98 -10.90
C LYS A 193 -3.74 24.20 -11.62
N ALA A 194 -3.28 24.52 -12.83
CA ALA A 194 -3.84 25.59 -13.64
C ALA A 194 -3.98 25.18 -15.10
N GLY A 195 -5.16 25.32 -15.68
CA GLY A 195 -5.49 24.93 -17.05
C GLY A 195 -6.89 25.40 -17.44
N SER A 196 -7.16 25.56 -18.73
CA SER A 196 -8.47 25.95 -19.29
C SER A 196 -9.12 27.17 -18.60
N GLY A 197 -8.30 28.18 -18.24
CA GLY A 197 -8.76 29.43 -17.62
C GLY A 197 -9.03 29.37 -16.12
N ALA A 198 -8.84 28.23 -15.46
CA ALA A 198 -9.01 28.07 -14.01
C ALA A 198 -7.69 27.75 -13.33
N THR A 199 -7.48 28.32 -12.13
CA THR A 199 -6.42 27.92 -11.21
C THR A 199 -7.04 27.31 -9.97
N THR A 200 -6.67 26.08 -9.65
CA THR A 200 -7.05 25.38 -8.42
C THR A 200 -5.84 25.31 -7.50
N ASP A 201 -5.95 25.94 -6.34
CA ASP A 201 -5.02 25.80 -5.23
C ASP A 201 -5.53 24.71 -4.27
N PHE A 202 -4.64 23.77 -3.93
CA PHE A 202 -4.92 22.68 -3.01
C PHE A 202 -4.39 23.03 -1.62
N ILE A 203 -5.27 23.02 -0.62
CA ILE A 203 -4.89 23.07 0.78
C ILE A 203 -4.66 21.64 1.26
N VAL A 204 -3.42 21.30 1.60
CA VAL A 204 -2.99 19.92 1.81
C VAL A 204 -2.59 19.69 3.26
N ASP A 205 -3.11 18.61 3.86
CA ASP A 205 -2.60 18.07 5.12
C ASP A 205 -1.46 17.09 4.83
N GLN A 206 -0.29 17.42 5.36
CA GLN A 206 0.92 16.61 5.25
C GLN A 206 1.25 15.84 6.53
N ASN A 207 0.43 15.97 7.59
CA ASN A 207 0.66 15.31 8.88
C ASN A 207 0.07 13.90 8.94
N ARG A 208 -0.69 13.49 7.91
CA ARG A 208 -1.20 12.13 7.76
C ARG A 208 -0.11 11.21 7.18
N ASN A 209 -0.37 9.90 7.16
CA ASN A 209 0.56 8.90 6.62
C ASN A 209 1.04 9.22 5.19
N TYR A 210 0.20 9.90 4.42
CA TYR A 210 0.54 10.49 3.13
C TYR A 210 -0.30 11.75 2.92
N ALA A 211 0.20 12.65 2.07
CA ALA A 211 -0.43 13.95 1.84
C ALA A 211 -1.85 13.80 1.28
N GLN A 212 -2.78 14.58 1.83
CA GLN A 212 -4.20 14.58 1.48
C GLN A 212 -4.72 15.99 1.26
N VAL A 213 -5.50 16.23 0.20
CA VAL A 213 -6.11 17.54 -0.03
C VAL A 213 -7.31 17.70 0.89
N LEU A 214 -7.30 18.72 1.74
CA LEU A 214 -8.42 19.10 2.59
C LEU A 214 -9.40 20.05 1.89
N GLN A 215 -8.90 20.93 1.01
CA GLN A 215 -9.73 21.90 0.30
C GLN A 215 -9.19 22.20 -1.09
N GLU A 216 -10.12 22.53 -2.00
CA GLU A 216 -9.82 23.08 -3.32
C GLU A 216 -10.34 24.52 -3.40
N VAL A 217 -9.45 25.45 -3.73
CA VAL A 217 -9.74 26.86 -3.90
C VAL A 217 -9.56 27.20 -5.37
N VAL A 218 -10.66 27.44 -6.08
CA VAL A 218 -10.64 27.76 -7.51
C VAL A 218 -10.75 29.27 -7.69
N ASN A 219 -9.77 29.86 -8.37
CA ASN A 219 -9.68 31.30 -8.62
C ASN A 219 -9.86 32.16 -7.33
N GLY A 220 -9.31 31.68 -6.21
CA GLY A 220 -9.37 32.36 -4.91
C GLY A 220 -10.63 32.09 -4.08
N ALA A 221 -11.63 31.37 -4.62
CA ALA A 221 -12.84 31.00 -3.89
C ALA A 221 -12.80 29.51 -3.48
N LYS A 222 -13.08 29.21 -2.20
CA LYS A 222 -13.24 27.82 -1.74
C LYS A 222 -14.38 27.16 -2.51
N GLN A 223 -14.08 26.11 -3.25
CA GLN A 223 -15.08 25.31 -3.99
C GLN A 223 -15.42 24.02 -3.27
N VAL A 224 -14.42 23.39 -2.64
CA VAL A 224 -14.57 22.05 -2.06
C VAL A 224 -13.90 21.99 -0.70
N SER A 225 -14.52 21.27 0.23
CA SER A 225 -13.82 20.74 1.41
C SER A 225 -14.06 19.24 1.53
N TYR A 226 -13.02 18.54 1.95
CA TYR A 226 -13.02 17.10 2.18
C TYR A 226 -12.91 16.83 3.67
N VAL A 227 -13.68 15.84 4.15
CA VAL A 227 -13.61 15.35 5.52
C VAL A 227 -12.93 14.00 5.50
N TYR A 228 -11.82 13.89 6.23
CA TYR A 228 -11.11 12.63 6.39
C TYR A 228 -11.37 12.06 7.77
N GLY A 229 -11.83 10.81 7.74
CA GLY A 229 -11.88 9.85 8.80
C GLY A 229 -10.54 9.19 8.98
N ASP A 230 -10.62 7.90 9.18
CA ASP A 230 -9.56 7.03 8.73
C ASP A 230 -9.43 7.08 7.21
N ASP A 231 -10.53 6.91 6.46
CA ASP A 231 -10.65 7.08 5.01
C ASP A 231 -11.16 8.49 4.61
N LEU A 232 -11.23 8.80 3.31
CA LEU A 232 -11.97 10.00 2.86
C LEU A 232 -13.47 9.73 3.06
N LEU A 233 -14.15 10.53 3.89
CA LEU A 233 -15.53 10.25 4.29
C LEU A 233 -16.55 11.00 3.44
N SER A 234 -16.30 12.29 3.21
CA SER A 234 -17.22 13.12 2.45
C SER A 234 -16.52 14.26 1.75
N GLN A 235 -17.21 14.79 0.74
CA GLN A 235 -16.90 16.07 0.12
C GLN A 235 -18.08 17.01 0.29
N ALA A 236 -17.81 18.29 0.50
CA ALA A 236 -18.79 19.35 0.51
C ALA A 236 -18.48 20.36 -0.61
N ARG A 237 -19.40 20.53 -1.56
CA ARG A 237 -19.30 21.45 -2.70
C ARG A 237 -20.49 22.40 -2.69
N ALA A 238 -20.22 23.70 -2.61
CA ALA A 238 -21.26 24.74 -2.55
C ALA A 238 -22.37 24.52 -1.49
N GLY A 239 -22.12 23.72 -0.45
CA GLY A 239 -23.07 23.38 0.61
C GLY A 239 -23.66 21.97 0.51
N ASP A 240 -23.63 21.35 -0.67
CA ASP A 240 -24.07 19.97 -0.87
C ASP A 240 -22.99 19.01 -0.39
N VAL A 241 -23.38 18.02 0.41
CA VAL A 241 -22.49 17.02 0.99
C VAL A 241 -22.75 15.66 0.35
N SER A 242 -21.70 15.09 -0.23
CA SER A 242 -21.70 13.71 -0.75
C SER A 242 -20.79 12.86 0.12
N TYR A 243 -21.23 11.64 0.42
CA TYR A 243 -20.50 10.68 1.25
C TYR A 243 -19.98 9.53 0.40
N TYR A 244 -18.72 9.15 0.63
CA TYR A 244 -18.04 8.14 -0.17
C TYR A 244 -18.40 6.72 0.28
N VAL A 245 -18.59 5.84 -0.70
CA VAL A 245 -18.78 4.40 -0.52
C VAL A 245 -17.68 3.66 -1.28
N TYR A 246 -17.01 2.73 -0.60
CA TYR A 246 -15.82 2.04 -1.09
C TYR A 246 -16.08 0.55 -1.33
N ASP A 247 -15.23 -0.08 -2.13
CA ASP A 247 -14.97 -1.52 -2.06
C ASP A 247 -13.85 -1.86 -1.06
N GLY A 248 -13.55 -3.15 -0.91
CA GLY A 248 -12.47 -3.66 -0.07
C GLY A 248 -11.06 -3.40 -0.61
N GLN A 249 -10.90 -2.81 -1.80
CA GLN A 249 -9.64 -2.29 -2.33
C GLN A 249 -9.51 -0.76 -2.13
N GLY A 250 -10.57 -0.11 -1.66
CA GLY A 250 -10.57 1.31 -1.33
C GLY A 250 -10.90 2.18 -2.52
N SER A 251 -11.31 1.57 -3.62
CA SER A 251 -11.83 2.30 -4.77
C SER A 251 -13.17 2.89 -4.41
N VAL A 252 -13.41 4.15 -4.78
CA VAL A 252 -14.71 4.79 -4.63
C VAL A 252 -15.67 4.13 -5.61
N ARG A 253 -16.67 3.43 -5.12
CA ARG A 253 -17.66 2.73 -5.97
C ARG A 253 -18.97 3.49 -6.10
N SER A 254 -19.24 4.40 -5.17
CA SER A 254 -20.44 5.22 -5.19
C SER A 254 -20.30 6.47 -4.32
N LEU A 255 -21.11 7.48 -4.64
CA LEU A 255 -21.41 8.59 -3.74
C LEU A 255 -22.87 8.51 -3.31
N THR A 256 -23.13 8.95 -2.08
CA THR A 256 -24.48 9.08 -1.53
C THR A 256 -24.73 10.51 -1.08
N SER A 257 -25.99 10.93 -1.15
CA SER A 257 -26.43 12.22 -0.62
C SER A 257 -26.41 12.24 0.91
N GLN A 258 -26.67 13.42 1.48
CA GLN A 258 -26.88 13.58 2.92
C GLN A 258 -28.05 12.76 3.48
N THR A 259 -29.00 12.32 2.65
CA THR A 259 -30.11 11.45 3.05
C THR A 259 -29.83 9.97 2.80
N GLY A 260 -28.62 9.60 2.38
CA GLY A 260 -28.21 8.21 2.14
C GLY A 260 -28.68 7.64 0.80
N VAL A 261 -29.15 8.47 -0.13
CA VAL A 261 -29.53 8.04 -1.49
C VAL A 261 -28.28 7.97 -2.34
N GLN A 262 -28.05 6.85 -3.02
CA GLN A 262 -26.97 6.73 -4.01
C GLN A 262 -27.21 7.71 -5.17
N THR A 263 -26.23 8.59 -5.43
CA THR A 263 -26.28 9.60 -6.49
C THR A 263 -25.35 9.28 -7.64
N ASP A 264 -24.28 8.54 -7.37
CA ASP A 264 -23.23 8.23 -8.35
C ASP A 264 -22.77 6.78 -8.19
N SER A 265 -22.27 6.19 -9.27
CA SER A 265 -21.69 4.83 -9.31
C SER A 265 -20.45 4.82 -10.20
N TYR A 266 -19.45 4.00 -9.86
CA TYR A 266 -18.20 3.86 -10.63
C TYR A 266 -17.76 2.40 -10.69
N HIS A 267 -17.53 1.89 -11.90
CA HIS A 267 -17.03 0.53 -12.13
C HIS A 267 -15.65 0.59 -12.76
N TYR A 268 -14.71 -0.17 -12.20
CA TYR A 268 -13.33 -0.24 -12.67
C TYR A 268 -12.95 -1.65 -13.14
N ASP A 269 -11.98 -1.71 -14.04
CA ASP A 269 -11.14 -2.89 -14.22
C ASP A 269 -10.11 -3.04 -13.08
N ALA A 270 -9.34 -4.12 -13.11
CA ALA A 270 -8.32 -4.40 -12.10
C ALA A 270 -7.16 -3.39 -12.05
N PHE A 271 -6.90 -2.62 -13.12
CA PHE A 271 -5.83 -1.62 -13.16
C PHE A 271 -6.36 -0.19 -12.89
N GLY A 272 -7.66 -0.03 -12.70
CA GLY A 272 -8.29 1.26 -12.37
C GLY A 272 -8.77 2.07 -13.58
N ILE A 273 -8.88 1.44 -14.75
CA ILE A 273 -9.62 1.99 -15.90
C ILE A 273 -11.09 2.06 -15.51
N LEU A 274 -11.69 3.24 -15.64
CA LEU A 274 -13.11 3.47 -15.39
C LEU A 274 -13.91 2.91 -16.58
N LEU A 275 -14.58 1.78 -16.37
CA LEU A 275 -15.40 1.09 -17.38
C LEU A 275 -16.79 1.72 -17.49
N HIS A 276 -17.33 2.17 -16.36
CA HIS A 276 -18.65 2.81 -16.29
C HIS A 276 -18.71 3.83 -15.17
N SER A 277 -19.48 4.89 -15.38
CA SER A 277 -19.81 5.87 -14.36
C SER A 277 -21.20 6.46 -14.57
N GLU A 278 -21.93 6.63 -13.48
CA GLU A 278 -23.22 7.35 -13.45
C GLU A 278 -23.19 8.45 -12.39
N GLY A 279 -24.01 9.48 -12.62
CA GLY A 279 -24.12 10.64 -11.76
C GLY A 279 -23.34 11.85 -12.29
N ASP A 280 -23.72 13.03 -11.78
CA ASP A 280 -23.18 14.32 -12.22
C ASP A 280 -22.34 14.99 -11.12
N THR A 281 -22.14 14.33 -9.98
CA THR A 281 -21.41 14.94 -8.86
C THR A 281 -19.93 15.03 -9.23
N PRO A 282 -19.33 16.25 -9.26
CA PRO A 282 -17.91 16.37 -9.53
C PRO A 282 -17.09 15.61 -8.49
N ASN A 283 -16.28 14.67 -8.93
CA ASN A 283 -15.46 13.84 -8.04
C ASN A 283 -14.10 13.54 -8.69
N SER A 284 -13.03 13.83 -7.96
CA SER A 284 -11.66 13.57 -8.39
C SER A 284 -11.05 12.35 -7.69
N TYR A 285 -11.73 11.73 -6.73
CA TYR A 285 -11.21 10.57 -5.98
C TYR A 285 -11.93 9.31 -6.44
N LEU A 286 -11.20 8.42 -7.13
CA LEU A 286 -11.77 7.29 -7.85
C LEU A 286 -11.11 5.98 -7.40
N TYR A 287 -10.38 5.32 -8.29
CA TYR A 287 -9.71 4.05 -8.05
C TYR A 287 -8.74 4.13 -6.86
N THR A 288 -8.83 3.14 -5.95
CA THR A 288 -8.08 3.08 -4.68
C THR A 288 -8.19 4.32 -3.79
N GLY A 289 -9.18 5.18 -4.02
CA GLY A 289 -9.39 6.42 -3.27
C GLY A 289 -8.39 7.50 -3.62
N GLU A 290 -7.72 7.37 -4.78
CA GLU A 290 -6.64 8.25 -5.22
C GLU A 290 -7.14 9.32 -6.19
N GLN A 291 -6.41 10.44 -6.25
CA GLN A 291 -6.84 11.60 -7.02
C GLN A 291 -6.59 11.39 -8.52
N TYR A 292 -7.66 11.16 -9.27
CA TYR A 292 -7.67 11.14 -10.73
C TYR A 292 -7.56 12.56 -11.31
N ASP A 293 -6.69 12.73 -12.29
CA ASP A 293 -6.52 13.98 -13.02
C ASP A 293 -6.99 13.84 -14.46
N ALA A 294 -8.21 14.29 -14.74
CA ALA A 294 -8.81 14.21 -16.07
C ALA A 294 -8.04 14.95 -17.18
N SER A 295 -7.17 15.92 -16.83
CA SER A 295 -6.33 16.59 -17.84
C SER A 295 -5.16 15.73 -18.31
N LEU A 296 -4.79 14.73 -17.52
CA LEU A 296 -3.74 13.76 -17.81
C LEU A 296 -4.31 12.41 -18.22
N ASP A 297 -5.52 12.08 -17.78
CA ASP A 297 -6.06 10.71 -17.77
C ASP A 297 -5.18 9.77 -16.92
N GLN A 298 -4.77 10.24 -15.73
CA GLN A 298 -3.82 9.57 -14.84
C GLN A 298 -4.16 9.83 -13.37
N TYR A 299 -3.73 8.93 -12.48
CA TYR A 299 -3.83 9.12 -11.03
C TYR A 299 -2.60 9.81 -10.46
N TYR A 300 -2.81 10.88 -9.67
CA TYR A 300 -1.76 11.54 -8.93
C TYR A 300 -1.47 10.80 -7.63
N LEU A 301 -0.32 10.14 -7.58
CA LEU A 301 0.13 9.37 -6.41
C LEU A 301 1.27 10.09 -5.69
N ARG A 302 1.20 11.42 -5.51
CA ARG A 302 2.20 12.26 -4.81
C ARG A 302 3.58 12.29 -5.46
N ALA A 303 4.37 11.22 -5.28
CA ALA A 303 5.70 11.13 -5.84
C ALA A 303 5.66 11.09 -7.36
N ARG A 304 4.70 10.34 -7.92
CA ARG A 304 4.57 10.02 -9.34
C ARG A 304 3.12 10.04 -9.81
N TYR A 305 2.94 9.98 -11.13
CA TYR A 305 1.65 9.78 -11.77
C TYR A 305 1.56 8.34 -12.29
N TYR A 306 0.44 7.70 -11.98
CA TYR A 306 0.10 6.36 -12.43
C TYR A 306 -0.83 6.46 -13.64
N ASP A 307 -0.42 5.83 -14.74
CA ASP A 307 -1.22 5.70 -15.95
C ASP A 307 -1.86 4.31 -15.99
N GLN A 308 -3.16 4.27 -15.73
CA GLN A 308 -3.97 3.05 -15.69
C GLN A 308 -4.09 2.39 -17.07
N ASN A 309 -4.05 3.16 -18.17
CA ASN A 309 -4.13 2.61 -19.52
C ASN A 309 -2.86 1.81 -19.88
N GLN A 310 -1.74 2.18 -19.28
CA GLN A 310 -0.46 1.49 -19.41
C GLN A 310 -0.21 0.48 -18.28
N GLY A 311 -0.95 0.58 -17.17
CA GLY A 311 -0.74 -0.21 -15.96
C GLY A 311 0.61 0.08 -15.27
N ARG A 312 1.12 1.31 -15.39
CA ARG A 312 2.47 1.68 -14.92
C ARG A 312 2.60 3.17 -14.59
N PHE A 313 3.70 3.54 -13.95
CA PHE A 313 4.06 4.95 -13.70
C PHE A 313 4.68 5.62 -14.93
N THR A 314 4.48 6.94 -15.07
CA THR A 314 5.08 7.75 -16.15
C THR A 314 6.44 8.36 -15.79
N GLN A 315 6.89 8.16 -14.55
CA GLN A 315 8.22 8.54 -14.08
C GLN A 315 8.94 7.35 -13.48
N MET A 316 10.26 7.34 -13.65
CA MET A 316 11.15 6.38 -13.00
C MET A 316 11.04 6.56 -11.47
N ASP A 317 10.93 5.45 -10.74
CA ASP A 317 11.06 5.49 -9.29
C ASP A 317 12.48 5.90 -8.86
N THR A 318 12.57 6.81 -7.91
CA THR A 318 13.84 7.20 -7.29
C THR A 318 14.26 6.23 -6.18
N TRP A 319 13.36 5.36 -5.73
CA TRP A 319 13.69 4.28 -4.82
C TRP A 319 14.44 3.15 -5.54
N LEU A 320 15.53 2.69 -4.93
CA LEU A 320 16.48 1.78 -5.56
C LEU A 320 15.97 0.34 -5.69
N GLY A 321 14.89 -0.04 -5.02
CA GLY A 321 14.48 -1.44 -4.98
C GLY A 321 15.17 -2.21 -3.85
N LYS A 322 14.85 -3.50 -3.76
CA LYS A 322 15.58 -4.48 -2.95
C LYS A 322 15.96 -5.65 -3.84
N GLU A 323 17.23 -6.03 -3.82
CA GLU A 323 17.76 -7.15 -4.61
C GLU A 323 17.08 -8.49 -4.28
N CYS A 324 16.66 -8.69 -3.03
CA CYS A 324 15.95 -9.89 -2.59
C CYS A 324 14.49 -9.96 -3.07
N THR A 325 13.95 -8.88 -3.62
CA THR A 325 12.63 -8.83 -4.26
C THR A 325 12.76 -8.25 -5.67
N PRO A 326 13.24 -9.04 -6.65
CA PRO A 326 13.68 -8.53 -7.96
C PRO A 326 12.64 -7.69 -8.72
N ILE A 327 11.34 -7.95 -8.52
CA ILE A 327 10.27 -7.16 -9.13
C ILE A 327 10.34 -5.66 -8.75
N THR A 328 10.91 -5.34 -7.59
CA THR A 328 11.17 -3.96 -7.12
C THR A 328 12.28 -3.23 -7.87
N LEU A 329 13.04 -3.94 -8.69
CA LEU A 329 14.08 -3.33 -9.51
C LEU A 329 13.50 -2.69 -10.77
N ASN A 330 12.33 -3.15 -11.24
CA ASN A 330 11.61 -2.46 -12.29
C ASN A 330 11.07 -1.13 -11.77
N LYS A 331 11.50 -0.02 -12.39
CA LYS A 331 11.26 1.33 -11.88
C LYS A 331 9.91 1.93 -12.22
N TYR A 332 9.06 1.20 -12.95
CA TYR A 332 7.82 1.75 -13.49
C TYR A 332 6.58 0.92 -13.16
N ILE A 333 6.72 -0.34 -12.73
CA ILE A 333 5.58 -1.20 -12.46
C ILE A 333 4.72 -0.63 -11.33
N TYR A 334 3.41 -0.63 -11.56
CA TYR A 334 2.41 -0.37 -10.52
C TYR A 334 2.06 -1.68 -9.81
N ALA A 335 2.01 -1.64 -8.47
CA ALA A 335 1.47 -2.72 -7.65
C ALA A 335 2.05 -4.12 -7.94
N ASN A 336 3.34 -4.22 -8.33
CA ASN A 336 3.98 -5.49 -8.73
C ASN A 336 3.25 -6.25 -9.87
N SER A 337 2.49 -5.55 -10.71
CA SER A 337 1.59 -6.17 -11.70
C SER A 337 0.50 -7.07 -11.06
N ASP A 338 0.22 -6.90 -9.77
CA ASP A 338 -0.88 -7.51 -9.00
C ASP A 338 -1.72 -6.39 -8.35
N PRO A 339 -2.40 -5.55 -9.18
CA PRO A 339 -3.12 -4.39 -8.68
C PRO A 339 -4.32 -4.77 -7.81
N VAL A 340 -4.92 -5.95 -8.03
CA VAL A 340 -6.03 -6.48 -7.21
C VAL A 340 -5.61 -6.65 -5.75
N ARG A 341 -4.33 -7.00 -5.52
CA ARG A 341 -3.77 -7.21 -4.17
C ARG A 341 -3.10 -5.94 -3.62
N PHE A 342 -2.38 -5.19 -4.45
CA PHE A 342 -1.55 -4.09 -3.96
C PHE A 342 -2.04 -2.74 -4.46
N VAL A 343 -1.86 -1.73 -3.61
CA VAL A 343 -2.12 -0.32 -3.92
C VAL A 343 -0.85 0.47 -3.63
N ASP A 344 -0.60 1.58 -4.35
CA ASP A 344 0.51 2.49 -4.05
C ASP A 344 0.02 3.88 -3.60
N PRO A 345 -0.11 4.05 -2.27
CA PRO A 345 -0.27 5.31 -1.56
C PRO A 345 0.39 6.55 -2.07
N SER A 346 1.64 6.33 -2.44
CA SER A 346 2.72 7.28 -2.23
C SER A 346 3.42 7.60 -3.53
N GLY A 347 3.17 6.76 -4.55
CA GLY A 347 3.89 6.73 -5.80
C GLY A 347 5.33 6.28 -5.60
N TYR A 348 5.69 5.66 -4.48
CA TYR A 348 6.97 4.99 -4.30
C TYR A 348 6.69 3.49 -4.24
N PHE A 349 7.45 2.72 -5.00
CA PHE A 349 7.37 1.27 -5.07
C PHE A 349 7.67 0.67 -3.68
N GLY A 350 6.65 0.59 -2.82
CA GLY A 350 6.63 -0.19 -1.58
C GLY A 350 7.56 0.26 -0.44
N LEU A 351 7.15 1.26 0.34
CA LEU A 351 7.43 1.22 1.77
C LEU A 351 6.41 0.27 2.43
N ALA A 352 6.86 -0.97 2.59
CA ALA A 352 6.20 -2.11 3.23
C ALA A 352 5.03 -2.75 2.46
N GLU A 353 5.14 -4.08 2.34
CA GLU A 353 4.01 -4.98 2.26
C GLU A 353 3.01 -4.66 3.37
N ILE A 354 1.97 -3.88 3.06
CA ILE A 354 0.70 -3.94 3.77
C ILE A 354 -0.27 -4.40 2.71
N GLY A 355 -0.50 -5.71 2.71
CA GLY A 355 -1.25 -6.39 1.67
C GLY A 355 -2.70 -5.93 1.55
N ALA A 356 -3.34 -6.45 0.52
CA ALA A 356 -4.76 -6.45 0.16
C ALA A 356 -5.81 -6.73 1.26
N ALA A 357 -5.50 -6.59 2.54
CA ALA A 357 -6.43 -6.90 3.62
C ALA A 357 -7.05 -5.66 4.28
N LEU A 358 -6.58 -4.44 4.01
CA LEU A 358 -7.01 -3.27 4.80
C LEU A 358 -7.43 -2.07 3.93
N ASN A 359 -8.59 -2.18 3.28
CA ASN A 359 -9.48 -1.00 3.18
C ASN A 359 -10.31 -0.89 4.44
N ILE A 360 -9.50 -0.72 5.46
CA ILE A 360 -9.79 -0.39 6.82
C ILE A 360 -8.65 0.52 7.17
N ARG A 361 -8.79 1.79 6.84
CA ARG A 361 -8.12 2.74 7.70
C ARG A 361 -8.89 2.73 9.02
N GLY A 362 -8.13 2.74 10.11
CA GLY A 362 -8.53 2.57 11.52
C GLY A 362 -8.97 1.14 11.78
N ILE A 363 -8.26 0.29 12.49
CA ILE A 363 -7.31 0.47 13.60
C ILE A 363 -5.88 0.48 13.04
N GLN A 364 -5.09 1.51 13.29
CA GLN A 364 -4.49 1.80 14.60
C GLN A 364 -4.95 3.15 15.17
N SER A 365 -6.16 3.23 15.73
CA SER A 365 -6.48 4.40 16.55
C SER A 365 -5.67 4.33 17.84
N THR A 366 -4.70 5.24 17.96
CA THR A 366 -3.77 5.46 19.10
C THR A 366 -2.79 4.31 19.39
N SER A 367 -1.52 4.57 19.10
CA SER A 367 -0.33 3.71 19.30
C SER A 367 -0.25 2.41 18.50
N ALA A 368 -0.11 2.53 17.18
CA ALA A 368 0.98 1.83 16.48
C ALA A 368 1.48 2.56 15.22
N GLN A 369 1.31 3.89 15.16
CA GLN A 369 2.47 4.74 14.85
C GLN A 369 3.51 4.54 15.96
N ALA A 370 4.11 3.35 16.05
CA ALA A 370 5.54 3.35 16.02
C ALA A 370 5.84 3.94 14.65
N SER A 371 6.08 5.24 14.62
CA SER A 371 7.15 5.76 13.80
C SER A 371 8.29 4.78 14.00
N PHE A 372 8.40 3.76 13.15
CA PHE A 372 9.56 2.92 13.10
C PHE A 372 10.63 3.85 12.57
N ARG A 373 11.24 4.62 13.47
CA ARG A 373 12.61 5.02 13.28
C ARG A 373 13.37 3.71 13.33
N VAL A 374 13.47 3.07 12.17
CA VAL A 374 14.62 2.25 11.85
C VAL A 374 15.80 3.23 11.89
N THR A 375 16.30 3.51 13.10
CA THR A 375 17.58 4.14 13.23
C THR A 375 18.58 3.03 12.96
N VAL A 376 18.98 2.89 11.69
CA VAL A 376 20.20 2.17 11.34
C VAL A 376 21.34 2.95 11.96
N LYS A 377 21.65 2.67 13.23
CA LYS A 377 22.83 3.28 13.84
C LYS A 377 24.02 2.52 13.28
N LYS A 378 24.68 3.18 12.31
CA LYS A 378 25.93 2.75 11.70
C LYS A 378 26.97 2.53 12.81
N ILE A 379 27.20 1.28 13.21
CA ILE A 379 28.37 0.91 13.99
C ILE A 379 29.31 0.24 13.00
N GLY A 380 30.24 1.02 12.43
CA GLY A 380 31.06 0.54 11.32
C GLY A 380 30.29 0.44 10.00
N LYS A 381 30.95 -0.03 8.93
CA LYS A 381 30.48 0.29 7.58
C LYS A 381 29.27 -0.49 7.08
N GLU A 382 28.96 -1.72 7.51
CA GLU A 382 27.88 -2.50 6.86
C GLU A 382 27.17 -3.47 7.83
N LEU A 383 26.43 -2.93 8.80
CA LEU A 383 25.49 -3.70 9.63
C LEU A 383 24.11 -3.01 9.61
N ALA A 384 23.11 -3.72 9.10
CA ALA A 384 21.71 -3.40 9.36
C ALA A 384 21.32 -3.99 10.72
N CYS A 385 21.64 -3.27 11.80
CA CYS A 385 21.01 -3.54 13.08
C CYS A 385 19.54 -3.09 12.97
N ILE A 386 18.58 -4.01 13.00
CA ILE A 386 17.17 -3.64 13.23
C ILE A 386 17.03 -3.35 14.72
N ALA A 387 17.46 -2.16 15.11
CA ALA A 387 17.09 -1.60 16.40
C ALA A 387 15.61 -1.18 16.31
N ILE A 388 14.73 -2.00 16.89
CA ILE A 388 13.32 -1.64 17.04
C ILE A 388 13.24 -0.72 18.25
N GLU A 389 13.18 0.60 18.04
CA GLU A 389 12.90 1.52 19.14
C GLU A 389 11.43 1.43 19.54
N GLU A 390 11.19 0.59 20.55
CA GLU A 390 10.02 0.47 21.43
C GLU A 390 8.80 -0.38 21.00
N THR A 391 8.25 -1.01 22.03
CA THR A 391 7.10 -1.92 22.16
C THR A 391 6.77 -2.81 20.96
N VAL A 392 7.54 -3.89 20.80
CA VAL A 392 7.00 -5.10 20.17
C VAL A 392 5.96 -5.69 21.13
N THR A 393 4.69 -5.71 20.73
CA THR A 393 3.63 -6.40 21.46
C THR A 393 3.87 -7.91 21.41
N ASN A 394 3.52 -8.63 22.49
CA ASN A 394 3.63 -10.09 22.57
C ASN A 394 3.02 -10.80 21.34
N LEU A 395 1.99 -10.19 20.73
CA LEU A 395 1.29 -10.68 19.54
C LEU A 395 2.20 -10.85 18.30
N ILE A 396 3.15 -9.94 18.06
CA ILE A 396 4.07 -10.01 16.91
C ILE A 396 5.08 -11.14 17.10
N MET A 397 5.59 -11.26 18.32
CA MET A 397 6.57 -12.29 18.66
C MET A 397 5.97 -13.69 18.68
N GLN A 398 4.66 -13.83 18.93
CA GLN A 398 3.92 -15.09 18.84
C GLN A 398 3.76 -15.57 17.40
N GLN A 399 3.69 -14.66 16.42
CA GLN A 399 3.51 -15.00 15.00
C GLN A 399 4.82 -15.31 14.28
N LEU A 400 5.96 -14.82 14.80
CA LEU A 400 7.27 -15.04 14.22
C LEU A 400 7.90 -16.34 14.71
N THR A 401 7.55 -17.49 14.14
CA THR A 401 8.30 -18.73 14.42
C THR A 401 9.63 -18.73 13.66
N GLY A 402 10.72 -19.24 14.25
CA GLY A 402 12.00 -19.32 13.51
C GLY A 402 13.08 -18.34 13.93
N GLY A 403 12.78 -17.30 14.72
CA GLY A 403 13.73 -16.22 15.05
C GLY A 403 14.36 -16.25 16.45
N VAL A 404 15.33 -15.35 16.68
CA VAL A 404 15.96 -15.02 17.98
C VAL A 404 15.76 -13.53 18.27
N TYR A 405 15.54 -13.16 19.52
CA TYR A 405 15.34 -11.78 19.96
C TYR A 405 16.26 -11.42 21.12
N ILE A 406 16.53 -10.11 21.26
CA ILE A 406 17.31 -9.53 22.35
C ILE A 406 16.48 -8.42 22.99
N LEU A 407 16.34 -8.44 24.30
CA LEU A 407 15.64 -7.43 25.11
C LEU A 407 16.62 -6.71 26.04
N ALA A 408 16.27 -5.49 26.44
CA ALA A 408 16.82 -4.79 27.58
C ALA A 408 15.83 -4.84 28.76
N ASP A 409 16.35 -5.17 29.94
CA ASP A 409 15.68 -5.20 31.24
C ASP A 409 16.61 -4.57 32.30
N ASN A 410 16.29 -3.36 32.76
CA ASN A 410 17.00 -2.63 33.82
C ASN A 410 18.52 -2.63 33.64
N GLY A 411 18.99 -2.28 32.44
CA GLY A 411 20.42 -2.24 32.12
C GLY A 411 21.08 -3.61 31.88
N ALA A 412 20.32 -4.71 31.84
CA ALA A 412 20.78 -6.04 31.48
C ALA A 412 20.07 -6.58 30.24
N GLY A 413 20.76 -7.41 29.46
CA GLY A 413 20.21 -8.06 28.28
C GLY A 413 19.39 -9.32 28.61
N TYR A 414 18.51 -9.70 27.69
CA TYR A 414 17.90 -11.03 27.63
C TYR A 414 17.89 -11.50 26.18
N VAL A 415 18.47 -12.66 25.90
CA VAL A 415 18.40 -13.28 24.56
C VAL A 415 17.43 -14.45 24.60
N GLY A 416 16.51 -14.55 23.63
CA GLY A 416 15.56 -15.65 23.59
C GLY A 416 15.19 -16.08 22.18
N ARG A 417 14.64 -17.29 22.06
CA ARG A 417 14.05 -17.81 20.81
C ARG A 417 12.58 -17.51 20.76
N THR A 418 12.10 -17.17 19.58
CA THR A 418 10.69 -16.90 19.29
C THR A 418 9.80 -18.15 19.44
N ASN A 419 10.35 -19.34 19.18
CA ASN A 419 9.67 -20.59 19.48
C ASN A 419 9.48 -20.71 21.01
N ASP A 420 8.21 -20.69 21.47
CA ASP A 420 7.80 -20.58 22.87
C ASP A 420 8.03 -19.20 23.52
N PHE A 421 7.91 -18.12 22.74
CA PHE A 421 8.06 -16.74 23.21
C PHE A 421 7.28 -16.46 24.50
N ASP A 422 5.99 -16.81 24.55
CA ASP A 422 5.14 -16.51 25.72
C ASP A 422 5.62 -17.18 27.00
N ARG A 423 5.96 -18.46 26.92
CA ARG A 423 6.49 -19.22 28.08
C ARG A 423 7.77 -18.56 28.59
N ARG A 424 8.67 -18.22 27.67
CA ARG A 424 9.97 -17.62 27.98
C ARG A 424 9.86 -16.19 28.48
N MET A 425 8.91 -15.43 27.96
CA MET A 425 8.59 -14.09 28.43
C MET A 425 7.95 -14.13 29.81
N GLN A 426 7.09 -15.10 30.11
CA GLN A 426 6.55 -15.32 31.45
C GLN A 426 7.65 -15.71 32.45
N GLU A 427 8.58 -16.58 32.07
CA GLU A 427 9.76 -16.92 32.88
C GLU A 427 10.62 -15.67 33.16
N HIS A 428 10.93 -14.88 32.12
CA HIS A 428 11.75 -13.67 32.21
C HIS A 428 11.09 -12.57 33.06
N THR A 429 9.83 -12.25 32.78
CA THR A 429 9.07 -11.23 33.49
C THR A 429 8.62 -11.69 34.89
N ARG A 430 8.89 -12.93 35.28
CA ARG A 430 8.37 -13.57 36.51
C ARG A 430 6.85 -13.43 36.60
N SER A 431 6.16 -13.82 35.53
CA SER A 431 4.72 -13.69 35.36
C SER A 431 4.24 -12.23 35.49
N GLY A 432 4.92 -11.30 34.80
CA GLY A 432 4.54 -9.88 34.74
C GLY A 432 4.99 -9.01 35.92
N LYS A 433 5.81 -9.54 36.85
CA LYS A 433 6.38 -8.76 37.97
C LYS A 433 7.57 -7.88 37.55
N ARG A 434 8.21 -8.16 36.42
CA ARG A 434 9.25 -7.31 35.79
C ARG A 434 8.74 -6.79 34.46
N LYS A 435 9.06 -5.54 34.15
CA LYS A 435 8.76 -4.92 32.85
C LYS A 435 9.99 -5.01 31.95
N VAL A 436 9.78 -5.44 30.71
CA VAL A 436 10.79 -5.31 29.65
C VAL A 436 10.84 -3.84 29.25
N GLU A 437 12.02 -3.25 29.25
CA GLU A 437 12.19 -1.83 28.92
C GLU A 437 12.15 -1.61 27.40
N LYS A 438 12.88 -2.44 26.65
CA LYS A 438 13.04 -2.27 25.19
C LYS A 438 13.37 -3.58 24.50
N VAL A 439 12.92 -3.76 23.26
CA VAL A 439 13.47 -4.79 22.36
C VAL A 439 14.71 -4.21 21.68
N LEU A 440 15.87 -4.81 21.90
CA LEU A 440 17.13 -4.34 21.31
C LEU A 440 17.30 -4.82 19.87
N ALA A 441 16.90 -6.06 19.58
CA ALA A 441 17.01 -6.64 18.25
C ALA A 441 16.05 -7.83 18.09
N LEU A 442 15.65 -8.08 16.84
CA LEU A 442 14.93 -9.28 16.41
C LEU A 442 15.58 -9.81 15.13
N PHE A 443 16.01 -11.06 15.16
CA PHE A 443 16.61 -11.78 14.06
C PHE A 443 15.62 -12.84 13.60
N HIS A 444 15.00 -12.63 12.45
CA HIS A 444 14.04 -13.57 11.88
C HIS A 444 14.55 -14.11 10.54
N MET A 445 14.78 -15.42 10.52
CA MET A 445 14.98 -16.26 9.34
C MET A 445 14.21 -17.55 9.60
N GLU A 446 13.82 -18.30 8.57
CA GLU A 446 13.30 -19.66 8.75
C GLU A 446 14.41 -20.59 9.28
N MET A 447 14.69 -20.52 10.59
CA MET A 447 15.68 -21.36 11.27
C MET A 447 15.00 -22.53 11.97
N ASP A 448 15.62 -23.71 11.89
CA ASP A 448 15.19 -24.86 12.66
C ASP A 448 15.49 -24.69 14.16
N ARG A 449 14.98 -25.61 15.00
CA ARG A 449 15.16 -25.52 16.47
C ARG A 449 16.62 -25.59 16.92
N ASN A 450 17.51 -26.25 16.18
CA ASN A 450 18.92 -26.38 16.49
C ASN A 450 19.69 -25.11 16.06
N GLU A 451 19.38 -24.57 14.89
CA GLU A 451 19.92 -23.31 14.38
C GLU A 451 19.58 -22.15 15.33
N GLN A 452 18.33 -22.04 15.78
CA GLN A 452 17.94 -21.03 16.76
C GLN A 452 18.70 -21.16 18.09
N ARG A 453 19.01 -22.38 18.53
CA ARG A 453 19.80 -22.60 19.76
C ARG A 453 21.24 -22.15 19.58
N LEU A 454 21.81 -22.32 18.39
CA LEU A 454 23.15 -21.84 18.05
C LEU A 454 23.21 -20.32 18.03
N VAL A 455 22.23 -19.64 17.41
CA VAL A 455 22.15 -18.17 17.37
C VAL A 455 21.89 -17.59 18.77
N GLU A 456 20.96 -18.16 19.53
CA GLU A 456 20.70 -17.75 20.92
C GLU A 456 21.98 -17.84 21.76
N GLN A 457 22.71 -18.96 21.67
CA GLN A 457 23.96 -19.15 22.41
C GLN A 457 25.08 -18.19 21.95
N PHE A 458 25.18 -17.91 20.65
CA PHE A 458 26.14 -16.95 20.12
C PHE A 458 25.98 -15.55 20.73
N PHE A 459 24.76 -15.03 20.77
CA PHE A 459 24.53 -13.70 21.36
C PHE A 459 24.72 -13.70 22.89
N MET A 460 24.39 -14.80 23.57
CA MET A 460 24.69 -14.93 25.00
C MET A 460 26.20 -14.81 25.28
N ASP A 461 27.01 -15.46 24.45
CA ASP A 461 28.46 -15.45 24.60
C ASP A 461 29.05 -14.08 24.21
N LEU A 462 28.49 -13.41 23.20
CA LEU A 462 28.88 -12.04 22.83
C LEU A 462 28.66 -11.04 23.98
N PHE A 463 27.51 -11.11 24.67
CA PHE A 463 27.25 -10.27 25.83
C PHE A 463 28.24 -10.56 26.98
N ARG A 464 28.60 -11.84 27.21
CA ARG A 464 29.61 -12.22 28.20
C ARG A 464 31.00 -11.68 27.86
N GLU A 465 31.43 -11.82 26.60
CA GLU A 465 32.72 -11.30 26.12
C GLU A 465 32.79 -9.77 26.23
N ALA A 466 31.69 -9.08 25.95
CA ALA A 466 31.57 -7.62 26.10
C ALA A 466 31.38 -7.15 27.56
N ASN A 467 31.44 -8.08 28.53
CA ASN A 467 31.20 -7.85 29.95
C ASN A 467 29.86 -7.13 30.24
N GLN A 468 28.84 -7.40 29.40
CA GLN A 468 27.49 -6.87 29.53
C GLN A 468 26.63 -7.83 30.39
N PRO A 469 25.82 -7.31 31.32
CA PRO A 469 25.00 -8.16 32.18
C PRO A 469 23.86 -8.83 31.38
N LEU A 470 23.59 -10.10 31.68
CA LEU A 470 22.47 -10.88 31.12
C LEU A 470 21.57 -11.38 32.25
N THR A 471 20.26 -11.43 31.99
CA THR A 471 19.27 -11.88 32.97
C THR A 471 19.03 -13.39 32.94
N ASN A 472 19.41 -14.09 31.86
CA ASN A 472 19.24 -15.54 31.70
C ASN A 472 20.56 -16.33 31.62
N THR A 473 21.46 -16.06 32.57
CA THR A 473 22.81 -16.63 32.67
C THR A 473 22.88 -18.16 32.87
N ASN A 474 21.81 -18.80 33.34
CA ASN A 474 21.82 -20.18 33.84
C ASN A 474 21.42 -21.26 32.83
N ASN A 475 21.17 -20.92 31.56
CA ASN A 475 20.87 -21.93 30.55
C ASN A 475 22.06 -22.04 29.58
N SER A 476 22.95 -23.01 29.76
CA SER A 476 23.79 -23.48 28.65
C SER A 476 22.88 -24.31 27.73
N ILE A 477 22.39 -23.71 26.64
CA ILE A 477 21.28 -24.29 25.85
C ILE A 477 21.78 -25.38 24.88
N ALA A 478 23.09 -25.55 24.74
CA ALA A 478 23.71 -26.69 24.07
C ALA A 478 25.07 -27.03 24.68
N ARG A 479 25.50 -28.30 24.53
CA ARG A 479 26.93 -28.64 24.62
C ARG A 479 27.67 -27.83 23.57
N ASN A 480 28.21 -26.72 24.02
CA ASN A 480 29.42 -26.08 23.55
C ASN A 480 29.77 -26.25 22.06
N PRO A 481 29.64 -25.17 21.28
CA PRO A 481 30.67 -24.82 20.33
C PRO A 481 31.29 -23.49 20.77
N THR A 482 32.07 -23.46 21.85
CA THR A 482 33.02 -22.37 22.19
C THR A 482 34.15 -22.28 21.18
N SER A 483 33.86 -22.47 19.90
CA SER A 483 34.77 -22.04 18.86
C SER A 483 33.93 -21.47 17.73
N ARG A 484 34.37 -20.31 17.23
CA ARG A 484 34.07 -19.77 15.89
C ARG A 484 34.30 -20.80 14.73
N ASN A 485 34.58 -22.06 15.04
CA ASN A 485 34.90 -23.16 14.14
C ASN A 485 33.85 -24.28 14.12
N SER A 486 32.67 -24.12 14.74
CA SER A 486 31.55 -25.03 14.46
C SER A 486 31.19 -24.95 12.98
N ARG A 487 31.34 -26.06 12.25
CA ARG A 487 31.04 -26.13 10.81
C ARG A 487 29.57 -25.79 10.50
N ASN A 488 28.67 -26.06 11.46
CA ASN A 488 27.26 -25.70 11.36
C ASN A 488 27.01 -24.22 11.67
N LEU A 489 27.71 -23.65 12.67
CA LEU A 489 27.66 -22.22 12.93
C LEU A 489 28.24 -21.43 11.76
N ARG A 490 29.38 -21.86 11.19
CA ARG A 490 29.94 -21.28 9.97
C ARG A 490 29.00 -21.38 8.79
N ARG A 491 28.45 -22.55 8.44
CA ARG A 491 27.47 -22.65 7.35
C ARG A 491 26.23 -21.78 7.54
N MET A 492 25.82 -21.56 8.78
CA MET A 492 24.69 -20.68 9.12
C MET A 492 25.10 -19.20 9.09
N MET A 493 26.32 -18.87 9.53
CA MET A 493 26.96 -17.56 9.37
C MET A 493 27.28 -17.25 7.90
N ASP A 494 27.59 -18.23 7.07
CA ASP A 494 27.81 -18.09 5.63
C ASP A 494 26.47 -17.88 4.89
N ARG A 495 25.33 -18.27 5.50
CA ARG A 495 23.96 -17.89 5.07
C ARG A 495 23.54 -16.51 5.58
N LEU A 496 24.24 -15.99 6.58
CA LEU A 496 24.04 -14.72 7.25
C LEU A 496 25.26 -13.85 6.93
N ASP A 497 25.45 -13.38 5.70
CA ASP A 497 26.68 -12.68 5.28
C ASP A 497 27.29 -11.79 6.38
N PHE A 498 28.31 -12.32 7.07
CA PHE A 498 29.06 -11.62 8.10
C PHE A 498 30.38 -11.22 7.46
N CYS A 499 30.53 -9.93 7.15
CA CYS A 499 31.82 -9.38 6.79
C CYS A 499 32.65 -9.11 8.06
N ASP A 500 33.97 -9.36 7.98
CA ASP A 500 34.97 -9.27 9.07
C ASP A 500 34.94 -7.96 9.89
#